data_AF-A0A0L1KR88-F1
#
_entry.id   AF-A0A0L1KR88-F1
#
_cell.length_a   1.000
_cell.length_b   1.000
_cell.length_c   1.000
_cell.angle_alpha   90.00
_cell.angle_beta   90.00
_cell.angle_gamma   90.00
#
_symmetry.space_group_name_H-M   'P 1'
#
loop_
_entity.id
_entity.type
_entity.pdbx_description
1 polymer ?
#
loop_
_entity_poly.entity_id
_entity_poly.type
_entity_poly.pdbx_seq_one_letter_code
_entity_poly.pdbx_strand_id
1 'polypeptide(L)'
;MKEEEKTISKVVIGSDHAGLACKEKILQFLLSKGFDSIEDVGTFTESSVDYPDIAHQLCKVMIANTEEYSNTKGILICGTGIGVSIAANKVIPSNATAESLGLSASNVFRASLCWNTYTAEMTRKHNNSNILCMGARTTSVEEMKEIVNVFLNTSFDGGRHDTRLAKLGGIISSESMGQDIL
;
A
#
# COMPACT_ATOMS: atom_id res chain seq x y z
N MET A 1 -19.38 21.85 9.99
CA MET A 1 -18.31 21.28 9.15
C MET A 1 -18.78 19.90 8.74
N LYS A 2 -18.90 19.62 7.44
CA LYS A 2 -19.21 18.26 6.99
C LYS A 2 -17.97 17.42 7.24
N GLU A 3 -18.09 16.31 7.97
CA GLU A 3 -17.06 15.29 7.99
C GLU A 3 -16.88 14.84 6.53
N GLU A 4 -15.69 15.08 5.97
CA GLU A 4 -15.32 14.47 4.69
C GLU A 4 -15.28 12.97 4.93
N GLU A 5 -16.11 12.25 4.18
CA GLU A 5 -16.19 10.80 4.24
C GLU A 5 -14.82 10.21 3.91
N LYS A 6 -14.24 9.50 4.89
CA LYS A 6 -12.90 8.94 4.77
C LYS A 6 -12.92 7.86 3.70
N THR A 7 -12.29 8.13 2.55
CA THR A 7 -12.30 7.21 1.40
C THR A 7 -11.53 5.91 1.64
N ILE A 8 -10.74 5.82 2.72
CA ILE A 8 -10.03 4.60 3.12
C ILE A 8 -10.83 3.91 4.21
N SER A 9 -11.34 2.71 3.90
CA SER A 9 -12.15 1.91 4.81
C SER A 9 -11.33 0.87 5.59
N LYS A 10 -10.12 0.54 5.15
CA LYS A 10 -9.26 -0.46 5.79
C LYS A 10 -7.77 -0.16 5.64
N VAL A 11 -7.02 -0.34 6.71
CA VAL A 11 -5.55 -0.32 6.68
C VAL A 11 -5.01 -1.69 7.07
N VAL A 12 -4.17 -2.28 6.22
CA VAL A 12 -3.43 -3.50 6.53
C VAL A 12 -2.00 -3.08 6.86
N ILE A 13 -1.44 -3.54 7.97
CA ILE A 13 -0.10 -3.15 8.40
C ILE A 13 0.73 -4.37 8.78
N GLY A 14 2.01 -4.35 8.44
CA GLY A 14 2.94 -5.39 8.82
C GLY A 14 4.38 -4.87 8.92
N SER A 15 5.22 -5.63 9.62
CA SER A 15 6.65 -5.38 9.71
C SER A 15 7.47 -6.66 9.85
N ASP A 16 8.73 -6.62 9.45
CA ASP A 16 9.69 -7.58 9.98
C ASP A 16 10.02 -7.26 11.46
N HIS A 17 10.90 -8.07 12.05
CA HIS A 17 11.34 -7.91 13.43
C HIS A 17 12.02 -6.56 13.70
N ALA A 18 12.75 -5.99 12.72
CA ALA A 18 13.39 -4.70 12.85
C ALA A 18 12.39 -3.53 12.83
N GLY A 19 11.23 -3.72 12.21
CA GLY A 19 10.16 -2.72 12.14
C GLY A 19 9.13 -2.78 13.27
N LEU A 20 9.17 -3.80 14.15
CA LEU A 20 8.12 -4.07 15.14
C LEU A 20 7.78 -2.86 16.01
N ALA A 21 8.78 -2.26 16.67
CA ALA A 21 8.56 -1.12 17.55
C ALA A 21 7.96 0.09 16.79
N CYS A 22 8.38 0.34 15.55
CA CYS A 22 7.81 1.40 14.72
C CYS A 22 6.36 1.09 14.35
N LYS A 23 6.07 -0.16 13.96
CA LYS A 23 4.72 -0.62 13.61
C LYS A 23 3.75 -0.37 14.76
N GLU A 24 4.11 -0.72 15.99
CA GLU A 24 3.27 -0.49 17.16
C GLU A 24 2.96 1.01 17.36
N LYS A 25 3.95 1.89 17.17
CA LYS A 25 3.72 3.34 17.25
C LYS A 25 2.83 3.86 16.13
N ILE A 26 2.95 3.31 14.92
CA ILE A 26 2.08 3.65 13.80
C ILE A 26 0.66 3.13 14.01
N LEU A 27 0.48 1.94 14.59
CA LEU A 27 -0.84 1.42 15.00
C LEU A 27 -1.54 2.39 15.96
N GLN A 28 -0.86 2.80 17.03
CA GLN A 28 -1.42 3.75 17.98
C GLN A 28 -1.74 5.10 17.33
N PHE A 29 -0.88 5.56 16.41
CA PHE A 29 -1.13 6.77 15.65
C PHE A 29 -2.39 6.65 14.78
N LEU A 30 -2.56 5.55 14.03
CA LEU A 30 -3.73 5.32 13.19
C LEU A 30 -5.03 5.30 14.02
N LEU A 31 -5.03 4.60 15.16
CA LEU A 31 -6.16 4.59 16.09
C LEU A 31 -6.48 6.01 16.58
N SER A 32 -5.46 6.80 16.95
CA SER A 32 -5.66 8.21 17.36
C SER A 32 -6.21 9.12 16.25
N LYS A 33 -6.10 8.69 14.98
CA LYS A 33 -6.63 9.39 13.79
C LYS A 33 -7.98 8.84 13.33
N GLY A 34 -8.65 8.01 14.15
CA GLY A 34 -9.96 7.43 13.85
C GLY A 34 -9.92 6.47 12.67
N PHE A 35 -8.87 5.66 12.54
CA PHE A 35 -8.90 4.48 11.68
C PHE A 35 -9.37 3.30 12.52
N ASP A 36 -10.62 2.88 12.33
CA ASP A 36 -11.24 1.83 13.16
C ASP A 36 -11.08 0.42 12.58
N SER A 37 -10.80 0.29 11.28
CA SER A 37 -10.56 -0.98 10.59
C SER A 37 -9.09 -1.11 10.24
N ILE A 38 -8.34 -1.75 11.14
CA ILE A 38 -6.91 -2.00 10.98
C ILE A 38 -6.65 -3.51 11.16
N GLU A 39 -5.96 -4.11 10.20
CA GLU A 39 -5.52 -5.50 10.28
C GLU A 39 -3.98 -5.55 10.35
N ASP A 40 -3.45 -5.97 11.50
CA ASP A 40 -2.03 -6.20 11.70
C ASP A 40 -1.67 -7.64 11.32
N VAL A 41 -0.83 -7.82 10.30
CA VAL A 41 -0.40 -9.14 9.81
C VAL A 41 0.91 -9.64 10.42
N GLY A 42 1.42 -8.94 11.44
CA GLY A 42 2.65 -9.30 12.15
C GLY A 42 3.87 -8.54 11.64
N THR A 43 5.09 -8.90 12.06
CA THR A 43 5.37 -9.85 13.14
C THR A 43 4.88 -9.34 14.50
N PHE A 44 4.75 -10.22 15.49
CA PHE A 44 4.28 -9.89 16.84
C PHE A 44 5.35 -10.09 17.92
N THR A 45 6.55 -10.49 17.50
CA THR A 45 7.67 -10.76 18.38
C THR A 45 8.96 -10.21 17.79
N GLU A 46 9.96 -10.01 18.65
CA GLU A 46 11.31 -9.59 18.24
C GLU A 46 12.11 -10.73 17.58
N SER A 47 11.55 -11.94 17.54
CA SER A 47 12.18 -13.08 16.86
C SER A 47 12.41 -12.75 15.39
N SER A 48 13.57 -13.16 14.88
CA SER A 48 13.89 -12.99 13.46
C SER A 48 12.82 -13.63 12.59
N VAL A 49 12.37 -12.87 11.59
CA VAL A 49 11.43 -13.28 10.55
C VAL A 49 11.90 -12.74 9.21
N ASP A 50 11.47 -13.40 8.14
CA ASP A 50 11.79 -13.02 6.78
C ASP A 50 10.75 -12.01 6.25
N TYR A 51 11.24 -10.83 5.86
CA TYR A 51 10.39 -9.75 5.35
C TYR A 51 9.51 -10.12 4.13
N PRO A 52 9.89 -11.07 3.24
CA PRO A 52 9.02 -11.49 2.13
C PRO A 52 7.72 -12.14 2.60
N ASP A 53 7.74 -12.89 3.70
CA ASP A 53 6.55 -13.59 4.21
C ASP A 53 5.52 -12.59 4.73
N ILE A 54 5.98 -11.55 5.43
CA ILE A 54 5.13 -10.45 5.90
C ILE A 54 4.54 -9.66 4.73
N ALA A 55 5.35 -9.36 3.71
CA ALA A 55 4.88 -8.66 2.52
C ALA A 55 3.82 -9.48 1.77
N HIS A 56 4.04 -10.79 1.62
CA HIS A 56 3.09 -11.71 0.98
C HIS A 56 1.78 -11.80 1.76
N GLN A 57 1.84 -11.92 3.10
CA GLN A 57 0.66 -11.97 3.94
C GLN A 57 -0.15 -10.66 3.87
N LEU A 58 0.52 -9.50 3.91
CA LEU A 58 -0.13 -8.21 3.75
C LEU A 58 -0.86 -8.12 2.40
N CYS A 59 -0.19 -8.48 1.31
CA CYS A 59 -0.78 -8.49 -0.02
C CYS A 59 -2.01 -9.41 -0.10
N LYS A 60 -1.92 -10.63 0.46
CA LYS A 60 -3.02 -11.60 0.50
C LYS A 60 -4.24 -11.04 1.23
N VAL A 61 -4.05 -10.40 2.38
CA VAL A 61 -5.12 -9.79 3.16
C VAL A 61 -5.78 -8.63 2.40
N MET A 62 -4.97 -7.79 1.74
CA MET A 62 -5.49 -6.63 1.00
C MET A 62 -6.45 -7.00 -0.14
N ILE A 63 -6.27 -8.17 -0.76
CA ILE A 63 -7.09 -8.62 -1.90
C ILE A 63 -8.16 -9.65 -1.49
N ALA A 64 -8.25 -10.00 -0.21
CA ALA A 64 -9.18 -11.02 0.27
C ALA A 64 -10.65 -10.61 0.11
N ASN A 65 -10.94 -9.31 0.19
CA ASN A 65 -12.25 -8.75 -0.08
C ASN A 65 -12.17 -7.77 -1.27
N THR A 66 -12.76 -8.16 -2.40
CA THR A 66 -12.75 -7.38 -3.64
C THR A 66 -13.51 -6.06 -3.53
N GLU A 67 -14.58 -6.01 -2.73
CA GLU A 67 -15.39 -4.80 -2.54
C GLU A 67 -14.65 -3.72 -1.75
N GLU A 68 -13.74 -4.13 -0.86
CA GLU A 68 -12.96 -3.23 -0.02
C GLU A 68 -11.60 -2.85 -0.63
N TYR A 69 -11.13 -3.59 -1.64
CA TYR A 69 -9.76 -3.45 -2.17
C TYR A 69 -9.42 -2.02 -2.60
N SER A 70 -10.33 -1.34 -3.33
CA SER A 70 -10.12 0.04 -3.80
C SER A 70 -9.87 1.03 -2.65
N ASN A 71 -10.51 0.77 -1.51
CA ASN A 71 -10.46 1.57 -0.29
C ASN A 71 -9.52 0.98 0.78
N THR A 72 -8.77 -0.08 0.45
CA THR A 72 -7.77 -0.69 1.33
C THR A 72 -6.38 -0.10 1.05
N LYS A 73 -5.60 0.15 2.11
CA LYS A 73 -4.19 0.57 2.00
C LYS A 73 -3.28 -0.29 2.86
N GLY A 74 -2.11 -0.62 2.34
CA GLY A 74 -1.06 -1.37 3.02
C GLY A 74 0.02 -0.46 3.60
N ILE A 75 0.56 -0.84 4.76
CA ILE A 75 1.77 -0.23 5.35
C ILE A 75 2.74 -1.36 5.71
N LEU A 76 3.96 -1.31 5.16
CA LEU A 76 5.04 -2.24 5.46
C LEU A 76 6.23 -1.52 6.05
N ILE A 77 6.77 -2.04 7.15
CA ILE A 77 7.95 -1.48 7.81
C ILE A 77 9.02 -2.56 7.93
N CYS A 78 10.23 -2.31 7.46
CA CYS A 78 11.38 -3.16 7.78
C CYS A 78 12.58 -2.33 8.17
N GLY A 79 13.76 -2.93 8.30
CA GLY A 79 14.99 -2.16 8.63
C GLY A 79 15.20 -0.92 7.74
N THR A 80 15.13 -1.07 6.41
CA THR A 80 15.34 0.04 5.44
C THR A 80 14.11 0.34 4.58
N GLY A 81 13.06 -0.46 4.67
CA GLY A 81 11.89 -0.42 3.79
C GLY A 81 12.12 -0.96 2.36
N ILE A 82 13.38 -1.15 1.96
CA ILE A 82 13.73 -1.61 0.60
C ILE A 82 13.24 -3.04 0.36
N GLY A 83 13.59 -3.98 1.25
CA GLY A 83 13.26 -5.40 1.07
C GLY A 83 11.75 -5.65 0.94
N VAL A 84 10.96 -5.08 1.86
CA VAL A 84 9.49 -5.22 1.82
C VAL A 84 8.89 -4.59 0.57
N SER A 85 9.42 -3.47 0.08
CA SER A 85 8.95 -2.85 -1.17
C SER A 85 9.21 -3.73 -2.40
N ILE A 86 10.38 -4.39 -2.45
CA ILE A 86 10.71 -5.33 -3.53
C ILE A 86 9.80 -6.56 -3.43
N ALA A 87 9.66 -7.14 -2.25
CA ALA A 87 8.85 -8.35 -2.05
C ALA A 87 7.37 -8.11 -2.41
N ALA A 88 6.77 -7.02 -1.91
CA ALA A 88 5.37 -6.70 -2.18
C ALA A 88 5.07 -6.48 -3.66
N ASN A 89 5.95 -5.79 -4.40
CA ASN A 89 5.80 -5.60 -5.85
C ASN A 89 6.03 -6.88 -6.68
N LYS A 90 6.53 -7.96 -6.08
CA LYS A 90 6.70 -9.26 -6.73
C LYS A 90 5.55 -10.23 -6.45
N VAL A 91 4.61 -9.86 -5.57
CA VAL A 91 3.42 -10.67 -5.35
C VAL A 91 2.53 -10.59 -6.58
N ILE A 92 2.26 -11.74 -7.18
CA ILE A 92 1.37 -11.86 -8.33
C ILE A 92 0.16 -12.68 -7.88
N PRO A 93 -1.04 -12.07 -7.79
CA PRO A 93 -2.26 -12.82 -7.51
C PRO A 93 -2.66 -13.67 -8.71
N SER A 94 -3.61 -14.60 -8.52
CA SER A 94 -4.15 -15.36 -9.65
C SER A 94 -4.91 -14.44 -10.62
N ASN A 95 -4.93 -14.79 -11.90
CA ASN A 95 -5.64 -14.02 -12.93
C ASN A 95 -7.12 -13.81 -12.56
N ALA A 96 -7.79 -14.85 -12.06
CA ALA A 96 -9.19 -14.74 -11.60
C ALA A 96 -9.37 -13.70 -10.48
N THR A 97 -8.39 -13.59 -9.57
CA THR A 97 -8.43 -12.57 -8.50
C THR A 97 -8.15 -11.17 -9.06
N ALA A 98 -7.24 -11.05 -10.02
CA ALA A 98 -6.96 -9.75 -10.64
C ALA A 98 -8.15 -9.26 -11.48
N GLU A 99 -8.76 -10.15 -12.26
CA GLU A 99 -9.95 -9.88 -13.06
C GLU A 99 -11.15 -9.45 -12.20
N SER A 100 -11.38 -10.10 -11.05
CA SER A 100 -12.44 -9.69 -10.12
C SER A 100 -12.19 -8.31 -9.49
N LEU A 101 -10.94 -7.85 -9.47
CA LEU A 101 -10.55 -6.50 -9.06
C LEU A 101 -10.52 -5.50 -10.23
N GLY A 102 -10.83 -5.95 -11.46
CA GLY A 102 -10.75 -5.13 -12.67
C GLY A 102 -9.33 -4.74 -13.08
N LEU A 103 -8.31 -5.47 -12.62
CA LEU A 103 -6.89 -5.15 -12.83
C LEU A 103 -6.15 -6.30 -13.52
N SER A 104 -5.01 -6.00 -14.15
CA SER A 104 -4.06 -7.07 -14.47
C SER A 104 -3.35 -7.54 -13.21
N ALA A 105 -2.99 -8.83 -13.17
CA ALA A 105 -2.25 -9.43 -12.06
C ALA A 105 -0.94 -8.68 -11.76
N SER A 106 -0.30 -8.09 -12.79
CA SER A 106 0.95 -7.31 -12.63
C SER A 106 0.76 -5.94 -11.96
N ASN A 107 -0.46 -5.44 -11.83
CA ASN A 107 -0.74 -4.10 -11.34
C ASN A 107 -1.59 -4.07 -10.05
N VAL A 108 -1.83 -5.23 -9.44
CA VAL A 108 -2.61 -5.32 -8.19
C VAL A 108 -1.88 -4.69 -7.02
N PHE A 109 -0.55 -4.81 -6.94
CA PHE A 109 0.24 -4.23 -5.86
C PHE A 109 1.19 -3.18 -6.40
N ARG A 110 1.13 -1.98 -5.81
CA ARG A 110 2.03 -0.86 -6.07
C ARG A 110 2.59 -0.40 -4.74
N ALA A 111 3.71 -1.01 -4.37
CA ALA A 111 4.42 -0.74 -3.13
C ALA A 111 5.54 0.26 -3.34
N SER A 112 5.54 1.35 -2.57
CA SER A 112 6.52 2.42 -2.71
C SER A 112 7.26 2.67 -1.40
N LEU A 113 8.59 2.60 -1.47
CA LEU A 113 9.46 3.06 -0.40
C LEU A 113 9.42 4.59 -0.33
N CYS A 114 8.99 5.12 0.82
CA CYS A 114 8.94 6.55 1.09
C CYS A 114 9.78 6.87 2.33
N TRP A 115 10.46 8.02 2.32
CA TRP A 115 11.34 8.46 3.41
C TRP A 115 11.09 9.92 3.82
N ASN A 116 10.10 10.57 3.21
CA ASN A 116 9.63 11.91 3.58
C ASN A 116 8.20 12.15 3.03
N THR A 117 7.57 13.24 3.46
CA THR A 117 6.21 13.61 3.06
C THR A 117 6.07 13.81 1.55
N TYR A 118 7.09 14.38 0.88
CA TYR A 118 7.08 14.57 -0.57
C TYR A 118 6.97 13.24 -1.34
N THR A 119 7.78 12.24 -1.00
CA THR A 119 7.71 10.91 -1.65
C THR A 119 6.38 10.21 -1.38
N ALA A 120 5.82 10.37 -0.18
CA ALA A 120 4.50 9.85 0.20
C ALA A 120 3.36 10.49 -0.61
N GLU A 121 3.41 11.82 -0.78
CA GLU A 121 2.42 12.56 -1.57
C GLU A 121 2.51 12.18 -3.05
N MET A 122 3.71 12.25 -3.62
CA MET A 122 3.94 12.01 -5.05
C MET A 122 3.58 10.58 -5.46
N THR A 123 3.88 9.59 -4.61
CA THR A 123 3.53 8.20 -4.93
C THR A 123 2.01 7.97 -4.96
N ARG A 124 1.25 8.68 -4.11
CA ARG A 124 -0.22 8.65 -4.16
C ARG A 124 -0.74 9.37 -5.39
N LYS A 125 -0.28 10.60 -5.64
CA LYS A 125 -0.71 11.43 -6.78
C LYS A 125 -0.38 10.83 -8.14
N HIS A 126 0.83 10.30 -8.31
CA HIS A 126 1.33 9.91 -9.62
C HIS A 126 1.29 8.40 -9.89
N ASN A 127 1.42 7.58 -8.85
CA ASN A 127 1.52 6.13 -8.99
C ASN A 127 0.31 5.40 -8.41
N ASN A 128 -0.63 6.14 -7.79
CA ASN A 128 -1.74 5.58 -7.05
C ASN A 128 -1.29 4.43 -6.14
N SER A 129 -0.13 4.55 -5.49
CA SER A 129 0.43 3.44 -4.70
C SER A 129 -0.54 3.02 -3.60
N ASN A 130 -0.76 1.72 -3.46
CA ASN A 130 -1.67 1.16 -2.48
C ASN A 130 -0.94 0.54 -1.28
N ILE A 131 0.39 0.41 -1.34
CA ILE A 131 1.23 -0.01 -0.22
C ILE A 131 2.33 1.04 0.02
N LEU A 132 2.40 1.55 1.25
CA LEU A 132 3.47 2.40 1.74
C LEU A 132 4.55 1.53 2.40
N CYS A 133 5.81 1.71 2.00
CA CYS A 133 6.95 1.04 2.64
C CYS A 133 7.86 2.06 3.32
N MET A 134 8.34 1.75 4.53
CA MET A 134 9.23 2.64 5.31
C MET A 134 10.34 1.85 6.02
N GLY A 135 11.43 2.54 6.37
CA GLY A 135 12.59 1.97 7.04
C GLY A 135 12.74 2.40 8.50
N ALA A 136 12.62 1.46 9.44
CA ALA A 136 12.75 1.70 10.88
C ALA A 136 14.14 2.16 11.34
N ARG A 137 15.19 1.85 10.57
CA ARG A 137 16.57 2.28 10.86
C ARG A 137 16.94 3.59 10.17
N THR A 138 16.10 4.09 9.27
CA THR A 138 16.41 5.22 8.38
C THR A 138 15.48 6.41 8.56
N THR A 139 14.38 6.25 9.28
CA THR A 139 13.33 7.26 9.42
C THR A 139 12.84 7.26 10.86
N SER A 140 12.73 8.44 11.47
CA SER A 140 12.21 8.55 12.85
C SER A 140 10.72 8.22 12.90
N VAL A 141 10.23 7.82 14.07
CA VAL A 141 8.80 7.50 14.27
C VAL A 141 7.91 8.72 14.00
N GLU A 142 8.37 9.92 14.36
CA GLU A 142 7.67 11.19 14.15
C GLU A 142 7.52 11.48 12.65
N GLU A 143 8.61 11.35 11.88
CA GLU A 143 8.57 11.47 10.41
C GLU A 143 7.68 10.39 9.79
N MET A 144 7.73 9.15 10.28
CA MET A 144 6.86 8.07 9.80
C MET A 144 5.38 8.40 9.99
N LYS A 145 4.99 8.99 11.12
CA LYS A 145 3.60 9.42 11.36
C LYS A 145 3.16 10.47 10.33
N GLU A 146 4.03 11.42 10.01
CA GLU A 146 3.76 12.43 8.97
C GLU A 146 3.64 11.80 7.58
N ILE A 147 4.57 10.90 7.22
CA ILE A 147 4.56 10.14 5.97
C ILE A 147 3.26 9.34 5.83
N VAL A 148 2.87 8.59 6.87
CA VAL A 148 1.63 7.81 6.91
C VAL A 148 0.42 8.72 6.76
N ASN A 149 0.39 9.85 7.47
CA ASN A 149 -0.70 10.81 7.37
C ASN A 149 -0.85 11.36 5.94
N VAL A 150 0.26 11.77 5.32
CA VAL A 150 0.24 12.27 3.94
C VAL A 150 -0.20 11.17 2.97
N PHE A 151 0.36 9.96 3.08
CA PHE A 151 0.01 8.85 2.20
C PHE A 151 -1.49 8.50 2.25
N LEU A 152 -2.08 8.44 3.46
CA LEU A 152 -3.48 8.07 3.63
C LEU A 152 -4.46 9.20 3.26
N ASN A 153 -4.05 10.47 3.33
CA ASN A 153 -4.92 11.60 3.00
C ASN A 153 -4.68 12.18 1.59
N THR A 154 -3.75 11.61 0.82
CA THR A 154 -3.48 12.08 -0.55
C THR A 154 -4.27 11.27 -1.58
N SER A 155 -5.12 11.98 -2.31
CA SER A 155 -5.88 11.46 -3.45
C SER A 155 -4.99 11.25 -4.68
N PHE A 156 -5.41 10.35 -5.56
CA PHE A 156 -4.75 10.12 -6.84
C PHE A 156 -5.19 11.18 -7.88
N ASP A 157 -4.25 11.69 -8.69
CA ASP A 157 -4.53 12.77 -9.63
C ASP A 157 -5.19 12.29 -10.94
N GLY A 158 -5.04 11.00 -11.30
CA GLY A 158 -5.56 10.45 -12.55
C GLY A 158 -4.96 11.07 -13.81
N GLY A 159 -5.73 11.07 -14.89
CA GLY A 159 -5.41 11.73 -16.15
C GLY A 159 -4.18 11.11 -16.82
N ARG A 160 -3.13 11.91 -17.06
CA ARG A 160 -1.89 11.39 -17.69
C ARG A 160 -1.25 10.24 -16.91
N HIS A 161 -1.52 10.15 -15.60
CA HIS A 161 -0.96 9.12 -14.74
C HIS A 161 -1.61 7.75 -15.00
N ASP A 162 -2.89 7.71 -15.40
CA ASP A 162 -3.58 6.48 -15.78
C ASP A 162 -2.90 5.78 -16.94
N THR A 163 -2.48 6.54 -17.96
CA THR A 163 -1.75 5.97 -19.12
C THR A 163 -0.43 5.30 -18.73
N ARG A 164 0.23 5.77 -17.66
CA ARG A 164 1.48 5.18 -17.17
C ARG A 164 1.20 3.93 -16.34
N LEU A 165 0.14 3.95 -15.53
CA LEU A 165 -0.31 2.77 -14.79
C LEU A 165 -0.81 1.67 -15.74
N ALA A 166 -1.45 2.03 -16.86
CA ALA A 166 -1.85 1.07 -17.89
C ALA A 166 -0.65 0.29 -18.46
N LYS A 167 0.50 0.97 -18.67
CA LYS A 167 1.75 0.31 -19.10
C LYS A 167 2.34 -0.66 -18.07
N LEU A 168 1.96 -0.54 -16.80
CA LEU A 168 2.33 -1.49 -15.74
C LEU A 168 1.30 -2.64 -15.59
N GLY A 169 0.23 -2.62 -16.41
CA GLY A 169 -0.89 -3.56 -16.36
C GLY A 169 -2.18 -2.98 -15.79
N GLY A 170 -2.34 -1.66 -15.70
CA GLY A 170 -3.61 -1.03 -15.27
C GLY A 170 -4.74 -1.17 -16.29
N ILE A 171 -5.90 -1.62 -15.80
CA ILE A 171 -7.24 -1.78 -16.42
C ILE A 171 -7.26 -1.88 -17.96
N ILE A 172 -7.62 -3.06 -18.46
CA ILE A 172 -8.30 -3.23 -19.75
C ILE A 172 -9.72 -2.69 -19.53
N SER A 173 -9.99 -1.45 -19.91
CA SER A 173 -11.39 -1.03 -19.99
C SER A 173 -12.01 -1.78 -21.18
N SER A 174 -13.22 -2.31 -21.04
CA SER A 174 -13.97 -2.84 -22.19
C SER A 174 -14.21 -1.78 -23.27
N GLU A 175 -14.03 -0.50 -22.96
CA GLU A 175 -14.07 0.63 -23.90
C GLU A 175 -12.76 0.85 -24.67
N SER A 176 -11.62 0.30 -24.21
CA SER A 176 -10.32 0.44 -24.87
C SER A 176 -9.95 -0.74 -25.79
N MET A 177 -10.92 -1.59 -26.16
CA MET A 177 -10.79 -2.52 -27.30
C MET A 177 -11.03 -1.83 -28.66
N GLY A 178 -11.18 -0.50 -28.68
CA GLY A 178 -11.26 0.30 -29.89
C GLY A 178 -10.01 1.15 -30.06
N GLN A 179 -9.21 0.80 -31.06
CA GLN A 179 -8.08 1.54 -31.64
C GLN A 179 -6.69 1.25 -31.05
N ASP A 180 -6.00 0.39 -31.81
CA ASP A 180 -4.60 0.48 -32.19
C ASP A 180 -3.55 0.16 -31.14
N ILE A 181 -3.20 -1.13 -31.09
CA ILE A 181 -1.81 -1.57 -30.88
C ILE A 181 -1.50 -2.61 -31.96
N LEU A 182 -0.71 -2.18 -32.96
CA LEU A 182 0.11 -3.05 -33.83
C LEU A 182 1.33 -3.53 -33.04
#